data_AF-A0A542AYN4-F1
#
_entry.id   AF-A0A542AYN4-F1
#
_cell.length_a   1.000
_cell.length_b   1.000
_cell.length_c   1.000
_cell.angle_alpha   90.00
_cell.angle_beta   90.00
_cell.angle_gamma   90.00
#
_symmetry.space_group_name_H-M   'P 1'
#
loop_
_entity.id
_entity.type
_entity.pdbx_description
1 polymer ?
#
loop_
_entity_poly.entity_id
_entity_poly.type
_entity_poly.pdbx_seq_one_letter_code
_entity_poly.pdbx_strand_id
1 'polypeptide(L)'
;MIDKLLLYDTFNARYFSFKDISESFVVNDEYRELAKDSSMLLMGSRGCGKTTLLKMLTPAGLAYWNDEESSSIKDNIKFTGVYVPSDIQWKNQFDYLRKHLKNENSVVEIIIEFLFSCNINIALCKTFKSILDFQVSDPLVKIQKEYKISKGLISNWELPTNTIPNLDNVELEILQRVRQINNLIKKLIFSGKQKDFRGNLPNYVFNEFFDLTKLGCKVVEENIDFKDNMKWALCFDELEIVPKFLQMKLVSFLRSVDQKFIFKLTTTPLFDIENNEIDVTQGNDFSSVKLWVYDEEGLNKWSRFSARLIEKKIINKYDSGVLDVNSIFGEWILNTLIVDELNSLNSFEKEQIGYKKNSQLYPSTAKKSALYYLFKRLAIIDDSFKQFIDKRGINSDEPFTNDPALQKSVFLKYKVDAIYRLIYKNRTRRNPPIHFGVPYIYEICDGNPRLLIGLINEILNQNNSGDFPISKNSQSSVISVASKKYFNLLKNHPDSTITVNNSDFNLATDLIDKIGNFFFQKLVSNEFQKSSPTTFIVDVDINAKIVALLETALHLGAIVYLDPVESLSKTGVINKRFRLSAFLTPRYKIPNRIISFVKLSVILRGEKPTNHQTEIF
;
A
#
# COMPACT_ATOMS: atom_id res chain seq x y z
N MET A 1 -9.03 -20.65 -16.38
CA MET A 1 -8.11 -20.61 -15.21
C MET A 1 -7.54 -19.20 -14.95
N ILE A 2 -7.52 -18.32 -15.97
CA ILE A 2 -7.11 -16.90 -15.88
C ILE A 2 -8.17 -16.03 -15.13
N ASP A 3 -9.45 -16.37 -15.19
CA ASP A 3 -10.55 -15.59 -14.56
C ASP A 3 -10.51 -15.47 -13.03
N LYS A 4 -9.76 -16.33 -12.32
CA LYS A 4 -9.71 -16.31 -10.84
C LYS A 4 -8.55 -15.50 -10.25
N LEU A 5 -7.61 -15.03 -11.07
CA LEU A 5 -6.52 -14.11 -10.67
C LEU A 5 -6.95 -12.65 -10.74
N LEU A 6 -7.98 -12.34 -11.54
CA LEU A 6 -8.47 -10.99 -11.82
C LEU A 6 -9.15 -10.27 -10.65
N LEU A 7 -9.57 -10.97 -9.59
CA LEU A 7 -10.41 -10.37 -8.54
C LEU A 7 -9.68 -9.31 -7.68
N TYR A 8 -8.34 -9.37 -7.62
CA TYR A 8 -7.51 -8.35 -6.96
C TYR A 8 -7.06 -7.25 -7.94
N ASP A 9 -7.15 -7.46 -9.26
CA ASP A 9 -6.82 -6.46 -10.28
C ASP A 9 -8.06 -5.68 -10.78
N THR A 10 -9.27 -6.22 -10.63
CA THR A 10 -10.55 -5.55 -10.97
C THR A 10 -10.83 -4.31 -10.11
N PHE A 11 -10.20 -4.18 -8.94
CA PHE A 11 -10.30 -3.00 -8.07
C PHE A 11 -9.14 -2.01 -8.29
N ASN A 12 -8.87 -1.66 -9.56
CA ASN A 12 -7.92 -0.60 -9.88
C ASN A 12 -8.64 0.75 -10.01
N ALA A 13 -8.47 1.59 -8.99
CA ALA A 13 -9.01 2.95 -8.91
C ALA A 13 -8.71 3.83 -10.13
N ARG A 14 -7.67 3.53 -10.93
CA ARG A 14 -7.42 4.26 -12.17
C ARG A 14 -8.58 4.15 -13.17
N TYR A 15 -9.23 2.98 -13.27
CA TYR A 15 -10.29 2.72 -14.25
C TYR A 15 -11.69 3.11 -13.80
N PHE A 16 -11.89 3.36 -12.50
CA PHE A 16 -13.16 3.86 -12.00
C PHE A 16 -13.34 5.35 -12.32
N SER A 17 -14.58 5.71 -12.66
CA SER A 17 -14.95 7.11 -12.82
C SER A 17 -14.88 7.83 -11.47
N PHE A 18 -14.83 9.16 -11.49
CA PHE A 18 -14.91 9.96 -10.26
C PHE A 18 -16.19 9.65 -9.49
N LYS A 19 -17.31 9.45 -10.19
CA LYS A 19 -18.60 9.12 -9.59
C LYS A 19 -18.57 7.79 -8.83
N ASP A 20 -18.09 6.71 -9.47
CA ASP A 20 -18.04 5.38 -8.83
C ASP A 20 -17.18 5.39 -7.55
N ILE A 21 -16.08 6.14 -7.59
CA ILE A 21 -15.20 6.32 -6.43
C ILE A 21 -15.91 7.10 -5.32
N SER A 22 -16.53 8.23 -5.65
CA SER A 22 -17.18 9.10 -4.66
C SER A 22 -18.36 8.45 -3.96
N GLU A 23 -19.17 7.66 -4.67
CA GLU A 23 -20.34 6.96 -4.10
C GLU A 23 -19.93 5.87 -3.09
N SER A 24 -18.83 5.17 -3.38
CA SER A 24 -18.31 4.10 -2.52
C SER A 24 -17.26 4.58 -1.52
N PHE A 25 -16.93 5.88 -1.50
CA PHE A 25 -15.87 6.42 -0.66
C PHE A 25 -16.21 6.28 0.83
N VAL A 26 -15.17 6.03 1.64
CA VAL A 26 -15.25 6.04 3.09
C VAL A 26 -14.09 6.89 3.58
N VAL A 27 -14.41 7.93 4.34
CA VAL A 27 -13.42 8.85 4.89
C VAL A 27 -12.58 8.18 5.98
N ASN A 28 -11.27 8.43 5.93
CA ASN A 28 -10.30 8.05 6.95
C ASN A 28 -9.49 9.27 7.41
N ASP A 29 -8.70 9.07 8.47
CA ASP A 29 -7.85 10.11 9.06
C ASP A 29 -6.79 10.59 8.04
N GLU A 30 -6.26 9.70 7.22
CA GLU A 30 -5.27 10.02 6.20
C GLU A 30 -5.83 10.95 5.11
N TYR A 31 -7.10 10.81 4.72
CA TYR A 31 -7.75 11.75 3.80
C TYR A 31 -7.93 13.13 4.42
N ARG A 32 -8.28 13.20 5.71
CA ARG A 32 -8.42 14.48 6.43
C ARG A 32 -7.09 15.22 6.52
N GLU A 33 -6.00 14.50 6.76
CA GLU A 33 -4.66 15.07 6.68
C GLU A 33 -4.35 15.56 5.27
N LEU A 34 -4.60 14.71 4.26
CA LEU A 34 -4.34 15.05 2.86
C LEU A 34 -5.12 16.29 2.37
N ALA A 35 -6.34 16.50 2.89
CA ALA A 35 -7.21 17.62 2.57
C ALA A 35 -6.74 18.98 3.13
N LYS A 36 -5.70 19.03 3.97
CA LYS A 36 -5.15 20.30 4.48
C LYS A 36 -4.46 21.10 3.36
N ASP A 37 -4.44 22.41 3.52
CA ASP A 37 -3.82 23.37 2.61
C ASP A 37 -2.28 23.44 2.80
N SER A 38 -1.59 22.38 2.42
CA SER A 38 -0.11 22.29 2.42
C SER A 38 0.38 21.26 1.41
N SER A 39 1.63 21.38 0.94
CA SER A 39 2.27 20.36 0.11
C SER A 39 2.46 19.06 0.90
N MET A 40 2.20 17.91 0.28
CA MET A 40 2.23 16.61 0.95
C MET A 40 2.78 15.50 0.09
N LEU A 41 3.47 14.56 0.74
CA LEU A 41 3.89 13.29 0.18
C LEU A 41 3.02 12.15 0.73
N LEU A 42 2.21 11.55 -0.13
CA LEU A 42 1.32 10.44 0.16
C LEU A 42 2.01 9.11 -0.19
N MET A 43 2.39 8.36 0.84
CA MET A 43 3.25 7.19 0.72
C MET A 43 2.48 5.89 0.97
N GLY A 44 2.73 4.86 0.19
CA GLY A 44 2.18 3.53 0.46
C GLY A 44 2.43 2.52 -0.65
N SER A 45 2.25 1.24 -0.36
CA SER A 45 2.35 0.18 -1.36
C SER A 45 1.20 0.23 -2.38
N ARG A 46 1.28 -0.59 -3.41
CA ARG A 46 0.22 -0.78 -4.40
C ARG A 46 -1.06 -1.29 -3.71
N GLY A 47 -2.19 -0.63 -4.00
CA GLY A 47 -3.50 -1.02 -3.47
C GLY A 47 -3.93 -0.31 -2.17
N CYS A 48 -3.06 0.48 -1.53
CA CYS A 48 -3.39 1.23 -0.30
C CYS A 48 -4.35 2.42 -0.48
N GLY A 49 -4.85 2.68 -1.70
CA GLY A 49 -5.85 3.73 -1.95
C GLY A 49 -5.31 5.11 -2.36
N LYS A 50 -4.01 5.26 -2.66
CA LYS A 50 -3.37 6.52 -3.09
C LYS A 50 -4.16 7.28 -4.16
N THR A 51 -4.42 6.62 -5.31
CA THR A 51 -5.21 7.17 -6.43
C THR A 51 -6.62 7.58 -6.00
N THR A 52 -7.28 6.77 -5.17
CA THR A 52 -8.63 7.06 -4.65
C THR A 52 -8.63 8.36 -3.86
N LEU A 53 -7.67 8.51 -2.92
CA LEU A 53 -7.56 9.70 -2.09
C LEU A 53 -7.27 10.96 -2.94
N LEU A 54 -6.38 10.88 -3.93
CA LEU A 54 -6.11 12.03 -4.83
C LEU A 54 -7.32 12.41 -5.68
N LYS A 55 -8.04 11.43 -6.26
CA LYS A 55 -9.24 11.70 -7.07
C LYS A 55 -10.34 12.38 -6.25
N MET A 56 -10.47 12.04 -4.96
CA MET A 56 -11.45 12.65 -4.07
C MET A 56 -11.19 14.13 -3.77
N LEU A 57 -9.96 14.63 -3.96
CA LEU A 57 -9.63 16.05 -3.81
C LEU A 57 -10.04 16.92 -5.01
N THR A 58 -10.47 16.31 -6.12
CA THR A 58 -10.80 17.03 -7.36
C THR A 58 -12.23 17.59 -7.32
N PRO A 59 -12.55 18.64 -8.11
CA PRO A 59 -13.91 19.14 -8.24
C PRO A 59 -14.95 18.04 -8.52
N ALA A 60 -14.67 17.12 -9.44
CA ALA A 60 -15.56 16.01 -9.75
C ALA A 60 -15.74 15.05 -8.55
N GLY A 61 -14.64 14.68 -7.90
CA GLY A 61 -14.68 13.82 -6.72
C GLY A 61 -15.53 14.42 -5.59
N LEU A 62 -15.31 15.70 -5.29
CA LEU A 62 -16.05 16.43 -4.26
C LEU A 62 -17.52 16.66 -4.64
N ALA A 63 -17.83 16.89 -5.92
CA ALA A 63 -19.20 17.11 -6.38
C ALA A 63 -20.08 15.87 -6.22
N TYR A 64 -19.57 14.70 -6.61
CA TYR A 64 -20.32 13.43 -6.50
C TYR A 64 -20.36 12.84 -5.09
N TRP A 65 -19.51 13.31 -4.17
CA TRP A 65 -19.43 12.75 -2.83
C TRP A 65 -20.61 13.22 -1.98
N ASN A 66 -21.49 12.31 -1.57
CA ASN A 66 -22.68 12.65 -0.78
C ASN A 66 -22.79 11.73 0.44
N ASP A 67 -21.95 11.99 1.45
CA ASP A 67 -22.01 11.34 2.76
C ASP A 67 -22.32 12.38 3.86
N GLU A 68 -22.84 11.95 5.01
CA GLU A 68 -23.19 12.83 6.15
C GLU A 68 -22.04 13.75 6.60
N GLU A 69 -20.81 13.23 6.62
CA GLU A 69 -19.62 13.97 7.03
C GLU A 69 -19.03 14.86 5.90
N SER A 70 -19.49 14.67 4.65
CA SER A 70 -18.83 15.23 3.47
C SER A 70 -18.86 16.75 3.41
N SER A 71 -19.98 17.39 3.80
CA SER A 71 -20.13 18.86 3.76
C SER A 71 -19.07 19.55 4.61
N SER A 72 -18.86 19.10 5.84
CA SER A 72 -17.86 19.67 6.76
C SER A 72 -16.43 19.58 6.21
N ILE A 73 -16.11 18.50 5.48
CA ILE A 73 -14.77 18.29 4.95
C ILE A 73 -14.57 19.14 3.68
N LYS A 74 -15.58 19.18 2.80
CA LYS A 74 -15.56 20.02 1.59
C LYS A 74 -15.34 21.48 1.92
N ASP A 75 -15.99 21.99 2.97
CA ASP A 75 -15.85 23.38 3.40
C ASP A 75 -14.46 23.74 3.94
N ASN A 76 -13.73 22.74 4.45
CA ASN A 76 -12.37 22.92 4.94
C ASN A 76 -11.30 22.85 3.84
N ILE A 77 -11.64 22.35 2.65
CA ILE A 77 -10.71 22.30 1.51
C ILE A 77 -10.63 23.69 0.88
N LYS A 78 -9.46 24.32 1.03
CA LYS A 78 -9.16 25.68 0.51
C LYS A 78 -8.38 25.68 -0.80
N PHE A 79 -8.52 24.61 -1.58
CA PHE A 79 -7.85 24.48 -2.87
C PHE A 79 -8.69 23.69 -3.88
N THR A 80 -8.40 23.89 -5.16
CA THR A 80 -8.94 23.09 -6.27
C THR A 80 -7.92 22.05 -6.70
N GLY A 81 -8.25 20.76 -6.54
CA GLY A 81 -7.38 19.65 -6.92
C GLY A 81 -7.39 19.36 -8.42
N VAL A 82 -6.20 19.28 -9.03
CA VAL A 82 -5.97 18.81 -10.40
C VAL A 82 -5.32 17.44 -10.32
N TYR A 83 -6.04 16.40 -10.70
CA TYR A 83 -5.51 15.03 -10.72
C TYR A 83 -4.68 14.78 -11.97
N VAL A 84 -3.39 14.52 -11.78
CA VAL A 84 -2.42 14.25 -12.85
C VAL A 84 -1.99 12.78 -12.76
N PRO A 85 -2.53 11.89 -13.62
CA PRO A 85 -2.08 10.50 -13.64
C PRO A 85 -0.71 10.38 -14.30
N SER A 86 0.17 9.55 -13.74
CA SER A 86 1.36 9.09 -14.46
C SER A 86 1.02 7.97 -15.44
N ASP A 87 1.60 8.04 -16.64
CA ASP A 87 1.40 7.04 -17.70
C ASP A 87 2.64 6.16 -17.87
N ILE A 88 2.44 4.83 -17.84
CA ILE A 88 3.49 3.85 -18.12
C ILE A 88 4.05 4.00 -19.54
N GLN A 89 3.27 4.57 -20.47
CA GLN A 89 3.74 4.89 -21.81
C GLN A 89 4.92 5.85 -21.78
N TRP A 90 5.02 6.78 -20.83
CA TRP A 90 6.18 7.69 -20.74
C TRP A 90 7.43 6.97 -20.34
N LYS A 91 7.36 6.03 -19.38
CA LYS A 91 8.50 5.20 -19.02
C LYS A 91 9.02 4.43 -20.23
N ASN A 92 8.11 3.79 -20.96
CA ASN A 92 8.44 3.05 -22.18
C ASN A 92 9.02 3.97 -23.27
N GLN A 93 8.47 5.18 -23.44
CA GLN A 93 8.97 6.17 -24.39
C GLN A 93 10.35 6.70 -23.98
N PHE A 94 10.57 6.98 -22.70
CA PHE A 94 11.86 7.40 -22.15
C PHE A 94 12.92 6.32 -22.38
N ASP A 95 12.61 5.07 -22.03
CA ASP A 95 13.53 3.94 -22.24
C ASP A 95 13.83 3.74 -23.73
N TYR A 96 12.82 3.87 -24.60
CA TYR A 96 12.99 3.83 -26.05
C TYR A 96 13.91 4.96 -26.54
N LEU A 97 13.63 6.21 -26.16
CA LEU A 97 14.41 7.37 -26.56
C LEU A 97 15.85 7.26 -26.07
N ARG A 98 16.06 6.92 -24.80
CA ARG A 98 17.40 6.74 -24.22
C ARG A 98 18.19 5.64 -24.92
N LYS A 99 17.54 4.55 -25.32
CA LYS A 99 18.18 3.46 -26.08
C LYS A 99 18.63 3.89 -27.47
N HIS A 100 17.85 4.72 -28.15
CA HIS A 100 18.09 5.14 -29.54
C HIS A 100 18.88 6.46 -29.68
N LEU A 101 18.89 7.30 -28.64
CA LEU A 101 19.53 8.63 -28.60
C LEU A 101 20.59 8.72 -27.49
N LYS A 102 21.40 7.67 -27.31
CA LYS A 102 22.37 7.55 -26.20
C LYS A 102 23.33 8.73 -26.02
N ASN A 103 23.61 9.48 -27.09
CA ASN A 103 24.56 10.60 -27.08
C ASN A 103 23.88 11.98 -26.94
N GLU A 104 22.55 12.04 -26.83
CA GLU A 104 21.75 13.28 -26.83
C GLU A 104 20.81 13.33 -25.62
N ASN A 105 21.34 13.10 -24.41
CA ASN A 105 20.54 13.05 -23.18
C ASN A 105 19.68 14.30 -22.96
N SER A 106 20.21 15.49 -23.26
CA SER A 106 19.46 16.75 -23.12
C SER A 106 18.22 16.79 -24.03
N VAL A 107 18.30 16.22 -25.23
CA VAL A 107 17.16 16.14 -26.15
C VAL A 107 16.10 15.18 -25.61
N VAL A 108 16.53 14.04 -25.05
CA VAL A 108 15.63 13.07 -24.44
C VAL A 108 14.88 13.71 -23.27
N GLU A 109 15.58 14.41 -22.38
CA GLU A 109 14.98 15.10 -21.24
C GLU A 109 13.95 16.13 -21.68
N ILE A 110 14.30 17.04 -22.60
CA ILE A 110 13.40 18.07 -23.14
C ILE A 110 12.12 17.46 -23.75
N ILE A 111 12.25 16.37 -24.53
CA ILE A 111 11.08 15.71 -25.12
C ILE A 111 10.18 15.10 -24.03
N ILE A 112 10.77 14.48 -23.02
CA ILE A 112 10.02 13.90 -21.90
C ILE A 112 9.34 15.00 -21.08
N GLU A 113 10.01 16.12 -20.81
CA GLU A 113 9.41 17.27 -20.13
C GLU A 113 8.24 17.85 -20.93
N PHE A 114 8.36 17.96 -22.25
CA PHE A 114 7.27 18.36 -23.13
C PHE A 114 6.07 17.41 -23.02
N LEU A 115 6.29 16.10 -23.12
CA LEU A 115 5.22 15.10 -23.03
C LEU A 115 4.53 15.14 -21.66
N PHE A 116 5.32 15.32 -20.61
CA PHE A 116 4.83 15.50 -19.25
C PHE A 116 3.99 16.78 -19.12
N SER A 117 4.45 17.90 -19.69
CA SER A 117 3.71 19.15 -19.74
C SER A 117 2.39 19.01 -20.48
N CYS A 118 2.35 18.31 -21.60
CA CYS A 118 1.11 18.05 -22.34
C CYS A 118 0.10 17.29 -21.47
N ASN A 119 0.53 16.32 -20.69
CA ASN A 119 -0.38 15.58 -19.81
C ASN A 119 -0.97 16.45 -18.70
N ILE A 120 -0.15 17.33 -18.10
CA ILE A 120 -0.64 18.29 -17.11
C ILE A 120 -1.69 19.22 -17.74
N ASN A 121 -1.43 19.73 -18.94
CA ASN A 121 -2.37 20.59 -19.65
C ASN A 121 -3.69 19.86 -19.97
N ILE A 122 -3.63 18.58 -20.34
CA ILE A 122 -4.82 17.73 -20.53
C ILE A 122 -5.58 17.54 -19.21
N ALA A 123 -4.87 17.29 -18.10
CA ALA A 123 -5.48 17.19 -16.78
C ALA A 123 -6.14 18.51 -16.34
N LEU A 124 -5.54 19.65 -16.68
CA LEU A 124 -6.12 20.98 -16.47
C LEU A 124 -7.40 21.15 -17.29
N CYS A 125 -7.40 20.85 -18.60
CA CYS A 125 -8.61 20.92 -19.43
C CYS A 125 -9.77 20.11 -18.82
N LYS A 126 -9.51 18.89 -18.36
CA LYS A 126 -10.51 18.03 -17.69
C LYS A 126 -11.01 18.62 -16.39
N THR A 127 -10.10 19.20 -15.60
CA THR A 127 -10.45 19.86 -14.33
C THR A 127 -11.29 21.11 -14.59
N PHE A 128 -10.93 21.93 -15.58
CA PHE A 128 -11.67 23.15 -15.95
C PHE A 128 -13.07 22.82 -16.47
N LYS A 129 -13.21 21.75 -17.26
CA LYS A 129 -14.51 21.23 -17.69
C LYS A 129 -15.36 20.82 -16.49
N SER A 130 -14.76 20.08 -15.55
CA SER A 130 -15.44 19.69 -14.32
C SER A 130 -15.86 20.90 -13.47
N ILE A 131 -15.04 21.95 -13.36
CA ILE A 131 -15.40 23.19 -12.66
C ILE A 131 -16.63 23.82 -13.31
N LEU A 132 -16.64 23.94 -14.65
CA LEU A 132 -17.78 24.46 -15.39
C LEU A 132 -19.04 23.59 -15.20
N ASP A 133 -18.89 22.27 -15.20
CA ASP A 133 -20.00 21.33 -15.03
C ASP A 133 -20.68 21.43 -13.67
N PHE A 134 -19.92 21.70 -12.59
CA PHE A 134 -20.44 21.66 -11.22
C PHE A 134 -20.65 23.02 -10.56
N GLN A 135 -19.98 24.08 -11.04
CA GLN A 135 -20.09 25.42 -10.46
C GLN A 135 -20.97 26.36 -11.30
N VAL A 136 -21.25 26.04 -12.57
CA VAL A 136 -22.05 26.88 -13.46
C VAL A 136 -23.32 26.15 -13.86
N SER A 137 -24.42 26.45 -13.15
CA SER A 137 -25.71 25.79 -13.36
C SER A 137 -26.40 26.18 -14.67
N ASP A 138 -26.23 27.44 -15.13
CA ASP A 138 -26.87 27.94 -16.34
C ASP A 138 -26.10 27.47 -17.60
N PRO A 139 -26.74 26.71 -18.52
CA PRO A 139 -26.08 26.20 -19.72
C PRO A 139 -25.53 27.27 -20.67
N LEU A 140 -26.21 28.41 -20.81
CA LEU A 140 -25.78 29.50 -21.70
C LEU A 140 -24.57 30.22 -21.10
N VAL A 141 -24.59 30.51 -19.80
CA VAL A 141 -23.46 31.12 -19.09
C VAL A 141 -22.26 30.17 -19.13
N LYS A 142 -22.48 28.87 -18.97
CA LYS A 142 -21.44 27.85 -19.06
C LYS A 142 -20.74 27.87 -20.42
N ILE A 143 -21.49 27.88 -21.52
CA ILE A 143 -20.94 27.97 -22.88
C ILE A 143 -20.12 29.26 -23.06
N GLN A 144 -20.63 30.40 -22.57
CA GLN A 144 -19.90 31.68 -22.64
C GLN A 144 -18.59 31.66 -21.85
N LYS A 145 -18.60 31.10 -20.64
CA LYS A 145 -17.40 30.97 -19.81
C LYS A 145 -16.41 29.99 -20.42
N GLU A 146 -16.87 28.85 -20.93
CA GLU A 146 -16.03 27.88 -21.64
C GLU A 146 -15.34 28.51 -22.85
N TYR A 147 -16.07 29.29 -23.65
CA TYR A 147 -15.52 30.02 -24.79
C TYR A 147 -14.38 30.96 -24.35
N LYS A 148 -14.60 31.78 -23.32
CA LYS A 148 -13.60 32.74 -22.83
C LYS A 148 -12.35 32.04 -22.29
N ILE A 149 -12.55 30.99 -21.48
CA ILE A 149 -11.45 30.18 -20.93
C ILE A 149 -10.66 29.56 -22.09
N SER A 150 -11.33 28.87 -23.00
CA SER A 150 -10.67 28.18 -24.11
C SER A 150 -9.90 29.13 -25.02
N LYS A 151 -10.46 30.32 -25.30
CA LYS A 151 -9.77 31.38 -26.05
C LYS A 151 -8.51 31.86 -25.32
N GLY A 152 -8.60 32.06 -24.00
CA GLY A 152 -7.44 32.39 -23.17
C GLY A 152 -6.37 31.30 -23.21
N LEU A 153 -6.74 30.03 -23.11
CA LEU A 153 -5.81 28.90 -23.20
C LEU A 153 -5.15 28.81 -24.59
N ILE A 154 -5.91 28.96 -25.68
CA ILE A 154 -5.38 28.95 -27.05
C ILE A 154 -4.28 30.02 -27.19
N SER A 155 -4.52 31.22 -26.68
CA SER A 155 -3.53 32.30 -26.72
C SER A 155 -2.32 32.03 -25.84
N ASN A 156 -2.53 31.67 -24.56
CA ASN A 156 -1.45 31.56 -23.58
C ASN A 156 -0.61 30.28 -23.73
N TRP A 157 -1.16 29.22 -24.32
CA TRP A 157 -0.44 27.98 -24.63
C TRP A 157 0.06 27.93 -26.09
N GLU A 158 -0.06 29.05 -26.81
CA GLU A 158 0.41 29.25 -28.18
C GLU A 158 -0.19 28.23 -29.17
N LEU A 159 -1.42 27.79 -28.93
CA LEU A 159 -2.12 26.84 -29.81
C LEU A 159 -2.50 27.51 -31.15
N PRO A 160 -2.75 26.72 -32.22
CA PRO A 160 -3.16 27.29 -33.50
C PRO A 160 -4.35 28.24 -33.38
N THR A 161 -4.28 29.41 -34.03
CA THR A 161 -5.31 30.45 -33.90
C THR A 161 -6.65 30.07 -34.53
N ASN A 162 -6.67 29.02 -35.35
CA ASN A 162 -7.88 28.47 -35.97
C ASN A 162 -8.55 27.37 -35.11
N THR A 163 -8.02 27.06 -33.92
CA THR A 163 -8.65 26.12 -32.98
C THR A 163 -10.01 26.63 -32.52
N ILE A 164 -11.02 25.76 -32.56
CA ILE A 164 -12.35 26.10 -32.06
C ILE A 164 -12.27 26.27 -30.53
N PRO A 165 -12.73 27.40 -29.97
CA PRO A 165 -12.57 27.73 -28.56
C PRO A 165 -13.59 26.98 -27.66
N ASN A 166 -13.36 25.68 -27.48
CA ASN A 166 -13.94 24.86 -26.42
C ASN A 166 -12.86 23.93 -25.86
N LEU A 167 -13.07 23.40 -24.65
CA LEU A 167 -12.03 22.67 -23.93
C LEU A 167 -11.66 21.34 -24.63
N ASP A 168 -12.63 20.70 -25.30
CA ASP A 168 -12.40 19.45 -26.02
C ASP A 168 -11.47 19.65 -27.23
N ASN A 169 -11.60 20.77 -27.95
CA ASN A 169 -10.71 21.11 -29.07
C ASN A 169 -9.33 21.57 -28.58
N VAL A 170 -9.25 22.25 -27.44
CA VAL A 170 -7.96 22.57 -26.80
C VAL A 170 -7.22 21.27 -26.43
N GLU A 171 -7.90 20.30 -25.80
CA GLU A 171 -7.33 18.98 -25.51
C GLU A 171 -6.87 18.26 -26.79
N LEU A 172 -7.68 18.29 -27.85
CA LEU A 172 -7.35 17.68 -29.13
C LEU A 172 -6.06 18.26 -29.74
N GLU A 173 -5.87 19.58 -29.70
CA GLU A 173 -4.66 20.22 -30.22
C GLU A 173 -3.41 19.84 -29.43
N ILE A 174 -3.51 19.69 -28.10
CA ILE A 174 -2.40 19.18 -27.28
C ILE A 174 -2.03 17.75 -27.69
N LEU A 175 -3.03 16.89 -27.90
CA LEU A 175 -2.81 15.52 -28.40
C LEU A 175 -2.20 15.50 -29.80
N GLN A 176 -2.56 16.45 -30.66
CA GLN A 176 -1.94 16.60 -31.98
C GLN A 176 -0.46 16.96 -31.86
N ARG A 177 -0.06 17.87 -30.95
CA ARG A 177 1.36 18.18 -30.69
C ARG A 177 2.12 16.94 -30.23
N VAL A 178 1.57 16.16 -29.30
CA VAL A 178 2.16 14.87 -28.87
C VAL A 178 2.38 13.93 -30.06
N ARG A 179 1.39 13.79 -30.94
CA ARG A 179 1.50 12.99 -32.18
C ARG A 179 2.58 13.53 -33.12
N GLN A 180 2.66 14.84 -33.31
CA GLN A 180 3.65 15.48 -34.18
C GLN A 180 5.08 15.17 -33.71
N ILE A 181 5.36 15.35 -32.42
CA ILE A 181 6.67 15.07 -31.82
C ILE A 181 7.01 13.57 -31.90
N ASN A 182 6.05 12.69 -31.59
CA ASN A 182 6.25 11.25 -31.74
C ASN A 182 6.58 10.83 -33.19
N ASN A 183 5.97 11.47 -34.19
CA ASN A 183 6.28 11.22 -35.60
C ASN A 183 7.65 11.76 -36.00
N LEU A 184 8.03 12.94 -35.49
CA LEU A 184 9.36 13.52 -35.72
C LEU A 184 10.45 12.59 -35.16
N ILE A 185 10.28 12.12 -33.93
CA ILE A 185 11.18 11.14 -33.27
C ILE A 185 11.38 9.92 -34.17
N LYS A 186 10.28 9.28 -34.60
CA LYS A 186 10.35 8.06 -35.43
C LYS A 186 11.07 8.31 -36.75
N LYS A 187 10.80 9.43 -37.42
CA LYS A 187 11.45 9.79 -38.70
C LYS A 187 12.95 10.01 -38.52
N LEU A 188 13.37 10.74 -37.48
CA LEU A 188 14.78 11.04 -37.24
C LEU A 188 15.57 9.80 -36.81
N ILE A 189 14.97 8.93 -35.99
CA ILE A 189 15.58 7.64 -35.62
C ILE A 189 15.73 6.75 -36.85
N PHE A 190 14.69 6.62 -37.68
CA PHE A 190 14.73 5.77 -38.89
C PHE A 190 15.74 6.28 -39.93
N SER A 191 15.84 7.59 -40.11
CA SER A 191 16.75 8.20 -41.10
C SER A 191 18.21 8.28 -40.64
N GLY A 192 18.52 7.91 -39.38
CA GLY A 192 19.87 8.01 -38.82
C GLY A 192 20.35 9.45 -38.59
N LYS A 193 19.49 10.46 -38.78
CA LYS A 193 19.80 11.89 -38.65
C LYS A 193 19.60 12.41 -37.23
N GLN A 194 20.16 11.70 -36.26
CA GLN A 194 19.97 11.99 -34.83
C GLN A 194 20.56 13.35 -34.40
N LYS A 195 21.55 13.87 -35.13
CA LYS A 195 22.14 15.20 -34.85
C LYS A 195 21.22 16.37 -35.23
N ASP A 196 20.22 16.11 -36.07
CA ASP A 196 19.34 17.16 -36.60
C ASP A 196 18.17 17.47 -35.63
N PHE A 197 18.04 16.76 -34.50
CA PHE A 197 16.95 16.98 -33.54
C PHE A 197 16.85 18.45 -33.09
N ARG A 198 17.98 19.06 -32.72
CA ARG A 198 18.00 20.41 -32.13
C ARG A 198 17.42 21.48 -33.04
N GLY A 199 17.64 21.38 -34.35
CA GLY A 199 17.16 22.37 -35.33
C GLY A 199 15.74 22.15 -35.82
N ASN A 200 15.13 21.00 -35.53
CA ASN A 200 13.81 20.61 -36.04
C ASN A 200 12.72 20.55 -34.96
N LEU A 201 13.06 20.75 -33.69
CA LEU A 201 12.08 20.78 -32.60
C LEU A 201 11.28 22.09 -32.61
N PRO A 202 9.94 22.04 -32.62
CA PRO A 202 9.10 23.23 -32.48
C PRO A 202 9.33 23.95 -31.14
N ASN A 203 9.18 25.28 -31.12
CA ASN A 203 9.42 26.10 -29.93
C ASN A 203 8.59 25.69 -28.71
N TYR A 204 7.34 25.26 -28.92
CA TYR A 204 6.45 24.85 -27.83
C TYR A 204 6.97 23.64 -27.03
N VAL A 205 7.96 22.89 -27.55
CA VAL A 205 8.60 21.77 -26.85
C VAL A 205 9.45 22.25 -25.68
N PHE A 206 9.95 23.49 -25.72
CA PHE A 206 10.80 24.06 -24.69
C PHE A 206 10.02 24.80 -23.60
N ASN A 207 8.68 24.79 -23.66
CA ASN A 207 7.85 25.47 -22.67
C ASN A 207 7.86 24.70 -21.34
N GLU A 208 8.10 25.42 -20.25
CA GLU A 208 8.08 24.86 -18.91
C GLU A 208 6.65 24.57 -18.45
N PHE A 209 6.41 23.36 -17.93
CA PHE A 209 5.06 22.93 -17.59
C PHE A 209 4.41 23.81 -16.52
N PHE A 210 5.20 24.29 -15.55
CA PHE A 210 4.67 25.04 -14.42
C PHE A 210 4.24 26.45 -14.84
N ASP A 211 4.91 27.05 -15.83
CA ASP A 211 4.50 28.33 -16.40
C ASP A 211 3.18 28.20 -17.16
N LEU A 212 3.05 27.15 -17.99
CA LEU A 212 1.78 26.86 -18.68
C LEU A 212 0.64 26.58 -17.70
N THR A 213 0.95 25.90 -16.59
CA THR A 213 -0.02 25.63 -15.52
C THR A 213 -0.49 26.91 -14.86
N LYS A 214 0.42 27.81 -14.46
CA LYS A 214 0.08 29.12 -13.87
C LYS A 214 -0.81 29.93 -14.80
N LEU A 215 -0.43 30.03 -16.08
CA LEU A 215 -1.22 30.76 -17.08
C LEU A 215 -2.61 30.15 -17.27
N GLY A 216 -2.70 28.82 -17.35
CA GLY A 216 -3.97 28.11 -17.51
C GLY A 216 -4.92 28.34 -16.31
N CYS A 217 -4.40 28.18 -15.09
CA CYS A 217 -5.15 28.45 -13.86
C CYS A 217 -5.62 29.91 -13.78
N LYS A 218 -4.74 30.86 -14.13
CA LYS A 218 -5.05 32.29 -14.13
C LYS A 218 -6.21 32.64 -15.10
N VAL A 219 -6.23 32.05 -16.29
CA VAL A 219 -7.33 32.22 -17.25
C VAL A 219 -8.68 31.77 -16.66
N VAL A 220 -8.70 30.69 -15.88
CA VAL A 220 -9.93 30.20 -15.25
C VAL A 220 -10.35 31.10 -14.09
N GLU A 221 -9.42 31.54 -13.25
CA GLU A 221 -9.67 32.48 -12.16
C GLU A 221 -10.27 33.81 -12.63
N GLU A 222 -9.95 34.26 -13.84
CA GLU A 222 -10.51 35.49 -14.42
C GLU A 222 -11.95 35.32 -14.95
N ASN A 223 -12.42 34.08 -15.10
CA ASN A 223 -13.72 33.76 -15.69
C ASN A 223 -14.67 33.00 -14.73
N ILE A 224 -14.15 32.49 -13.62
CA ILE A 224 -14.88 31.71 -12.60
C ILE A 224 -14.68 32.36 -11.24
N ASP A 225 -15.78 32.55 -10.52
CA ASP A 225 -15.79 33.13 -9.18
C ASP A 225 -15.45 32.04 -8.16
N PHE A 226 -14.20 32.00 -7.72
CA PHE A 226 -13.76 31.13 -6.63
C PHE A 226 -13.97 31.81 -5.27
N LYS A 227 -14.03 30.99 -4.20
CA LYS A 227 -13.96 31.51 -2.82
C LYS A 227 -12.63 32.26 -2.61
N ASP A 228 -12.62 33.27 -1.75
CA ASP A 228 -11.40 34.03 -1.43
C ASP A 228 -10.26 33.11 -0.95
N ASN A 229 -9.04 33.40 -1.39
CA ASN A 229 -7.80 32.67 -1.06
C ASN A 229 -7.76 31.19 -1.51
N MET A 230 -8.52 30.81 -2.54
CA MET A 230 -8.44 29.47 -3.11
C MET A 230 -7.10 29.21 -3.79
N LYS A 231 -6.44 28.09 -3.45
CA LYS A 231 -5.21 27.62 -4.11
C LYS A 231 -5.50 26.54 -5.16
N TRP A 232 -4.47 26.15 -5.90
CA TRP A 232 -4.47 24.97 -6.78
C TRP A 232 -3.60 23.87 -6.18
N ALA A 233 -4.15 22.65 -6.09
CA ALA A 233 -3.38 21.48 -5.69
C ALA A 233 -3.07 20.61 -6.91
N LEU A 234 -1.79 20.50 -7.27
CA LEU A 234 -1.35 19.58 -8.31
C LEU A 234 -1.13 18.19 -7.70
N CYS A 235 -2.06 17.28 -8.00
CA CYS A 235 -2.12 15.93 -7.44
C CYS A 235 -1.45 14.92 -8.38
N PHE A 236 -0.15 14.69 -8.23
CA PHE A 236 0.62 13.77 -9.07
C PHE A 236 0.51 12.33 -8.55
N ASP A 237 -0.09 11.46 -9.36
CA ASP A 237 -0.25 10.04 -9.03
C ASP A 237 0.94 9.21 -9.54
N GLU A 238 1.40 8.25 -8.73
CA GLU A 238 2.45 7.26 -9.01
C GLU A 238 3.77 7.81 -9.55
N LEU A 239 4.46 8.63 -8.74
CA LEU A 239 5.78 9.17 -9.09
C LEU A 239 6.82 8.10 -9.42
N GLU A 240 6.69 6.87 -8.90
CA GLU A 240 7.60 5.77 -9.19
C GLU A 240 7.63 5.36 -10.68
N ILE A 241 6.63 5.75 -11.48
CA ILE A 241 6.61 5.52 -12.94
C ILE A 241 7.35 6.63 -13.69
N VAL A 242 7.41 7.83 -13.12
CA VAL A 242 8.00 9.02 -13.74
C VAL A 242 9.53 8.88 -13.79
N PRO A 243 10.22 9.33 -14.85
CA PRO A 243 11.69 9.33 -14.89
C PRO A 243 12.33 10.09 -13.73
N LYS A 244 13.48 9.61 -13.23
CA LYS A 244 14.10 10.08 -11.98
C LYS A 244 14.29 11.60 -11.92
N PHE A 245 14.82 12.21 -12.98
CA PHE A 245 15.08 13.65 -13.02
C PHE A 245 13.78 14.48 -12.83
N LEU A 246 12.67 14.04 -13.44
CA LEU A 246 11.35 14.66 -13.24
C LEU A 246 10.82 14.41 -11.82
N GLN A 247 11.03 13.21 -11.25
CA GLN A 247 10.67 12.99 -9.84
C GLN A 247 11.38 14.00 -8.94
N MET A 248 12.67 14.29 -9.19
CA MET A 248 13.44 15.26 -8.41
C MET A 248 12.95 16.70 -8.61
N LYS A 249 12.61 17.07 -9.84
CA LYS A 249 11.96 18.35 -10.16
C LYS A 249 10.62 18.49 -9.43
N LEU A 250 9.82 17.42 -9.32
CA LEU A 250 8.53 17.46 -8.61
C LEU A 250 8.70 17.52 -7.10
N VAL A 251 9.66 16.79 -6.54
CA VAL A 251 9.94 16.84 -5.10
C VAL A 251 10.49 18.21 -4.69
N SER A 252 11.28 18.88 -5.52
CA SER A 252 11.74 20.24 -5.20
C SER A 252 10.60 21.26 -5.11
N PHE A 253 9.49 21.04 -5.82
CA PHE A 253 8.28 21.87 -5.70
C PHE A 253 7.49 21.68 -4.40
N LEU A 254 7.84 20.68 -3.58
CA LEU A 254 7.27 20.57 -2.23
C LEU A 254 7.62 21.79 -1.38
N ARG A 255 8.82 22.36 -1.57
CA ARG A 255 9.15 23.69 -1.09
C ARG A 255 8.40 24.70 -1.95
N SER A 256 7.51 25.47 -1.31
CA SER A 256 6.58 26.36 -2.00
C SER A 256 7.31 27.26 -3.01
N VAL A 257 6.98 27.08 -4.29
CA VAL A 257 7.46 27.93 -5.39
C VAL A 257 6.54 29.09 -5.70
N ASP A 258 5.27 28.96 -5.34
CA ASP A 258 4.23 29.97 -5.51
C ASP A 258 3.18 29.76 -4.41
N GLN A 259 2.74 30.83 -3.75
CA GLN A 259 1.78 30.76 -2.65
C GLN A 259 0.40 30.26 -3.09
N LYS A 260 0.08 30.31 -4.39
CA LYS A 260 -1.16 29.79 -4.96
C LYS A 260 -1.13 28.30 -5.28
N PHE A 261 0.02 27.64 -5.23
CA PHE A 261 0.15 26.24 -5.64
C PHE A 261 0.66 25.38 -4.50
N ILE A 262 0.02 24.22 -4.32
CA ILE A 262 0.47 23.15 -3.43
C ILE A 262 0.60 21.85 -4.21
N PHE A 263 1.48 20.97 -3.75
CA PHE A 263 1.79 19.72 -4.45
C PHE A 263 1.39 18.53 -3.59
N LYS A 264 0.58 17.63 -4.16
CA LYS A 264 0.15 16.39 -3.52
C LYS A 264 0.75 15.24 -4.32
N LEU A 265 1.84 14.69 -3.83
CA LEU A 265 2.69 13.73 -4.53
C LEU A 265 2.45 12.33 -3.98
N THR A 266 2.25 11.32 -4.82
CA THR A 266 2.15 9.93 -4.35
C THR A 266 3.36 9.08 -4.71
N THR A 267 3.78 8.22 -3.77
CA THR A 267 4.97 7.39 -3.95
C THR A 267 4.84 6.04 -3.23
N THR A 268 5.82 5.17 -3.48
CA THR A 268 6.11 3.98 -2.67
C THR A 268 6.36 4.33 -1.19
N PRO A 269 6.30 3.35 -0.26
CA PRO A 269 6.54 3.58 1.17
C PRO A 269 7.89 4.18 1.53
N LEU A 270 8.85 4.12 0.59
CA LEU A 270 10.18 4.67 0.75
C LEU A 270 10.63 5.22 -0.59
N PHE A 271 10.80 6.53 -0.65
CA PHE A 271 11.21 7.22 -1.86
C PHE A 271 12.72 7.49 -1.79
N ASP A 272 13.48 6.86 -2.68
CA ASP A 272 14.91 7.08 -2.79
C ASP A 272 15.18 8.43 -3.47
N ILE A 273 16.10 9.23 -2.95
CA ILE A 273 16.55 10.48 -3.56
C ILE A 273 17.95 10.38 -4.19
N GLU A 274 18.58 9.20 -4.21
CA GLU A 274 19.84 8.88 -4.93
C GLU A 274 20.94 9.94 -4.82
N ASN A 275 21.44 10.22 -3.62
CA ASN A 275 22.47 11.25 -3.36
C ASN A 275 22.17 12.66 -3.92
N ASN A 276 20.98 12.93 -4.46
CA ASN A 276 20.64 14.26 -4.92
C ASN A 276 20.52 15.19 -3.71
N GLU A 277 21.14 16.37 -3.81
CA GLU A 277 20.96 17.44 -2.85
C GLU A 277 19.60 18.08 -3.10
N ILE A 278 18.59 17.60 -2.38
CA ILE A 278 17.26 18.19 -2.35
C ILE A 278 17.17 19.00 -1.07
N ASP A 279 17.14 20.32 -1.20
CA ASP A 279 16.98 21.26 -0.09
C ASP A 279 15.49 21.43 0.27
N VAL A 280 14.86 20.31 0.65
CA VAL A 280 13.45 20.23 1.09
C VAL A 280 13.39 19.45 2.40
N THR A 281 12.77 20.04 3.42
CA THR A 281 12.71 19.52 4.78
C THR A 281 11.28 19.12 5.18
N GLN A 282 11.09 17.86 5.57
CA GLN A 282 9.82 17.38 6.12
C GLN A 282 9.49 18.13 7.42
N GLY A 283 8.22 18.54 7.57
CA GLY A 283 7.72 19.32 8.71
C GLY A 283 7.81 20.84 8.51
N ASN A 284 8.75 21.31 7.69
CA ASN A 284 8.86 22.73 7.35
C ASN A 284 8.22 23.01 5.97
N ASP A 285 8.65 22.28 4.93
CA ASP A 285 8.23 22.51 3.55
C ASP A 285 7.01 21.67 3.17
N PHE A 286 6.94 20.43 3.67
CA PHE A 286 5.85 19.50 3.38
C PHE A 286 5.60 18.53 4.54
N SER A 287 4.44 17.89 4.55
CA SER A 287 4.13 16.77 5.45
C SER A 287 3.98 15.45 4.70
N SER A 288 4.10 14.33 5.40
CA SER A 288 3.95 13.00 4.82
C SER A 288 2.71 12.30 5.38
N VAL A 289 1.94 11.64 4.53
CA VAL A 289 0.83 10.77 4.92
C VAL A 289 1.19 9.34 4.54
N LYS A 290 1.14 8.41 5.50
CA LYS A 290 1.56 7.00 5.33
C LYS A 290 0.34 6.10 5.36
N LEU A 291 0.17 5.28 4.33
CA LEU A 291 -1.05 4.47 4.12
C LEU A 291 -0.88 2.98 4.47
N TRP A 292 0.03 2.62 5.39
CA TRP A 292 0.20 1.25 5.84
C TRP A 292 0.31 1.18 7.36
N VAL A 293 0.08 -0.01 7.91
CA VAL A 293 0.14 -0.25 9.36
C VAL A 293 1.57 -0.61 9.77
N TYR A 294 2.22 0.32 10.49
CA TYR A 294 3.58 0.15 11.04
C TYR A 294 3.64 0.23 12.56
N ASP A 295 2.61 0.75 13.23
CA ASP A 295 2.50 0.86 14.68
C ASP A 295 1.09 0.48 15.19
N GLU A 296 0.90 0.53 16.51
CA GLU A 296 -0.36 0.18 17.18
C GLU A 296 -1.46 1.23 16.92
N GLU A 297 -1.11 2.51 16.88
CA GLU A 297 -2.06 3.59 16.57
C GLU A 297 -2.63 3.45 15.14
N GLY A 298 -1.75 3.19 14.17
CA GLY A 298 -2.11 2.91 12.79
C GLY A 298 -2.99 1.68 12.66
N LEU A 299 -2.76 0.63 13.46
CA LEU A 299 -3.62 -0.55 13.48
C LEU A 299 -5.04 -0.22 13.99
N ASN A 300 -5.15 0.62 15.02
CA ASN A 300 -6.44 1.06 15.55
C ASN A 300 -7.21 1.95 14.55
N LYS A 301 -6.53 2.87 13.86
CA LYS A 301 -7.10 3.66 12.76
C LYS A 301 -7.59 2.77 11.62
N TRP A 302 -6.74 1.84 11.19
CA TRP A 302 -7.06 0.87 10.15
C TRP A 302 -8.27 0.00 10.50
N SER A 303 -8.38 -0.45 11.75
CA SER A 303 -9.47 -1.30 12.20
C SER A 303 -10.81 -0.55 12.18
N ARG A 304 -10.83 0.71 12.63
CA ARG A 304 -12.02 1.58 12.56
C ARG A 304 -12.45 1.84 11.11
N PHE A 305 -11.49 2.15 10.23
CA PHE A 305 -11.76 2.33 8.81
C PHE A 305 -12.30 1.03 8.16
N SER A 306 -11.69 -0.11 8.47
CA SER A 306 -12.09 -1.42 7.94
C SER A 306 -13.52 -1.78 8.32
N ALA A 307 -13.92 -1.51 9.57
CA ALA A 307 -15.29 -1.71 10.03
C ALA A 307 -16.27 -0.88 9.19
N ARG A 308 -16.06 0.44 9.09
CA ARG A 308 -16.92 1.34 8.28
C ARG A 308 -17.01 0.93 6.81
N LEU A 309 -15.87 0.56 6.22
CA LEU A 309 -15.80 0.14 4.82
C LEU A 309 -16.59 -1.14 4.57
N ILE A 310 -16.50 -2.10 5.49
CA ILE A 310 -17.20 -3.37 5.39
C ILE A 310 -18.70 -3.20 5.66
N GLU A 311 -19.08 -2.39 6.65
CA GLU A 311 -20.48 -2.05 6.94
C GLU A 311 -21.16 -1.43 5.71
N LYS A 312 -20.57 -0.38 5.13
CA LYS A 312 -21.11 0.27 3.91
C LYS A 312 -21.28 -0.74 2.76
N LYS A 313 -20.37 -1.70 2.65
CA LYS A 313 -20.39 -2.74 1.60
C LYS A 313 -21.37 -3.88 1.87
N ILE A 314 -21.59 -4.26 3.12
CA ILE A 314 -22.57 -5.28 3.53
C ILE A 314 -23.98 -4.72 3.35
N ILE A 315 -24.24 -3.48 3.80
CA ILE A 315 -25.52 -2.79 3.62
C ILE A 315 -25.92 -2.76 2.13
N ASN A 316 -24.97 -2.45 1.25
CA ASN A 316 -25.24 -2.43 -0.19
C ASN A 316 -25.52 -3.82 -0.81
N LYS A 317 -25.10 -4.91 -0.18
CA LYS A 317 -25.22 -6.28 -0.71
C LYS A 317 -26.39 -7.05 -0.09
N TYR A 318 -26.66 -6.82 1.19
CA TYR A 318 -27.69 -7.48 1.96
C TYR A 318 -28.59 -6.36 2.48
N ASP A 319 -29.81 -6.29 1.92
CA ASP A 319 -30.85 -5.27 2.17
C ASP A 319 -31.43 -5.30 3.61
N SER A 320 -30.65 -5.81 4.56
CA SER A 320 -31.00 -6.11 5.95
C SER A 320 -30.17 -5.22 6.87
N GLY A 321 -30.80 -4.18 7.44
CA GLY A 321 -30.16 -3.21 8.33
C GLY A 321 -29.73 -3.72 9.72
N VAL A 322 -29.42 -5.01 9.89
CA VAL A 322 -29.22 -5.63 11.23
C VAL A 322 -28.06 -6.63 11.32
N LEU A 323 -27.30 -6.88 10.25
CA LEU A 323 -26.13 -7.75 10.35
C LEU A 323 -24.88 -6.95 10.71
N ASP A 324 -24.51 -6.98 11.99
CA ASP A 324 -23.21 -6.47 12.41
C ASP A 324 -22.08 -7.36 11.86
N VAL A 325 -20.88 -6.80 11.72
CA VAL A 325 -19.75 -7.50 11.11
C VAL A 325 -19.34 -8.75 11.92
N ASN A 326 -19.50 -8.72 13.25
CA ASN A 326 -19.19 -9.85 14.12
C ASN A 326 -20.21 -11.00 13.98
N SER A 327 -21.47 -10.71 13.68
CA SER A 327 -22.50 -11.73 13.44
C SER A 327 -22.23 -12.51 12.14
N ILE A 328 -21.51 -11.90 11.20
CA ILE A 328 -21.16 -12.52 9.92
C ILE A 328 -19.85 -13.30 10.05
N PHE A 329 -18.79 -12.66 10.54
CA PHE A 329 -17.44 -13.26 10.54
C PHE A 329 -17.05 -13.88 11.89
N GLY A 330 -17.76 -13.59 12.97
CA GLY A 330 -17.36 -13.96 14.33
C GLY A 330 -16.17 -13.15 14.84
N GLU A 331 -15.83 -13.35 16.11
CA GLU A 331 -14.73 -12.68 16.78
C GLU A 331 -13.48 -13.58 16.84
N TRP A 332 -12.32 -13.01 16.53
CA TRP A 332 -11.04 -13.66 16.74
C TRP A 332 -10.53 -13.38 18.15
N ILE A 333 -10.50 -14.43 18.98
CA ILE A 333 -9.94 -14.37 20.33
C ILE A 333 -8.94 -15.49 20.50
N LEU A 334 -7.69 -15.14 20.85
CA LEU A 334 -6.62 -16.11 21.09
C LEU A 334 -7.01 -17.19 22.12
N ASN A 335 -7.69 -16.80 23.20
CA ASN A 335 -8.14 -17.75 24.22
C ASN A 335 -9.11 -18.79 23.66
N THR A 336 -10.06 -18.36 22.82
CA THR A 336 -11.00 -19.26 22.12
C THR A 336 -10.26 -20.22 21.20
N LEU A 337 -9.24 -19.73 20.48
CA LEU A 337 -8.38 -20.58 19.66
C LEU A 337 -7.65 -21.66 20.48
N ILE A 338 -7.10 -21.29 21.65
CA ILE A 338 -6.43 -22.26 22.54
C ILE A 338 -7.44 -23.33 23.00
N VAL A 339 -8.64 -22.92 23.41
CA VAL A 339 -9.69 -23.84 23.86
C VAL A 339 -10.15 -24.77 22.75
N ASP A 340 -10.34 -24.26 21.53
CA ASP A 340 -10.71 -25.07 20.35
C ASP A 340 -9.64 -26.14 20.08
N GLU A 341 -8.36 -25.77 20.18
CA GLU A 341 -7.25 -26.70 19.98
C GLU A 341 -7.19 -27.77 21.09
N LEU A 342 -7.33 -27.38 22.36
CA LEU A 342 -7.41 -28.33 23.49
C LEU A 342 -8.62 -29.27 23.38
N ASN A 343 -9.75 -28.77 22.88
CA ASN A 343 -10.95 -29.57 22.64
C ASN A 343 -10.77 -30.58 21.51
N SER A 344 -9.89 -30.30 20.55
CA SER A 344 -9.58 -31.19 19.43
C SER A 344 -8.65 -32.35 19.78
N LEU A 345 -7.99 -32.30 20.95
CA LEU A 345 -7.15 -33.39 21.46
C LEU A 345 -7.96 -34.68 21.65
N ASN A 346 -7.31 -35.82 21.44
CA ASN A 346 -7.92 -37.13 21.72
C ASN A 346 -8.01 -37.39 23.24
N SER A 347 -8.73 -38.45 23.65
CA SER A 347 -8.98 -38.74 25.07
C SER A 347 -7.69 -38.97 25.87
N PHE A 348 -6.70 -39.65 25.29
CA PHE A 348 -5.42 -39.92 25.94
C PHE A 348 -4.61 -38.64 26.16
N GLU A 349 -4.52 -37.78 25.14
CA GLU A 349 -3.84 -36.48 25.24
C GLU A 349 -4.49 -35.57 26.29
N LYS A 350 -5.82 -35.62 26.42
CA LYS A 350 -6.57 -34.87 27.44
C LYS A 350 -6.30 -35.38 28.85
N GLU A 351 -6.23 -36.69 29.03
CA GLU A 351 -5.91 -37.32 30.31
C GLU A 351 -4.50 -36.95 30.78
N GLN A 352 -3.50 -36.99 29.89
CA GLN A 352 -2.11 -36.60 30.20
C GLN A 352 -1.99 -35.20 30.81
N ILE A 353 -2.83 -34.26 30.39
CA ILE A 353 -2.81 -32.88 30.89
C ILE A 353 -3.86 -32.61 31.96
N GLY A 354 -4.73 -33.58 32.27
CA GLY A 354 -5.86 -33.43 33.19
C GLY A 354 -6.96 -32.49 32.68
N TYR A 355 -7.10 -32.32 31.36
CA TYR A 355 -8.09 -31.44 30.75
C TYR A 355 -9.41 -32.18 30.49
N LYS A 356 -10.53 -31.64 30.98
CA LYS A 356 -11.87 -32.13 30.65
C LYS A 356 -12.57 -31.14 29.71
N LYS A 357 -13.18 -31.65 28.65
CA LYS A 357 -14.02 -30.85 27.75
C LYS A 357 -15.15 -30.19 28.58
N ASN A 358 -15.42 -28.91 28.33
CA ASN A 358 -16.40 -28.08 29.08
C ASN A 358 -16.06 -27.83 30.56
N SER A 359 -14.82 -28.05 30.99
CA SER A 359 -14.39 -27.62 32.32
C SER A 359 -14.40 -26.08 32.43
N GLN A 360 -14.75 -25.58 33.61
CA GLN A 360 -14.62 -24.15 33.91
C GLN A 360 -13.14 -23.77 33.87
N LEU A 361 -12.78 -22.88 32.94
CA LEU A 361 -11.43 -22.37 32.78
C LEU A 361 -11.27 -21.06 33.52
N TYR A 362 -10.19 -20.93 34.28
CA TYR A 362 -9.84 -19.66 34.91
C TYR A 362 -9.26 -18.69 33.88
N PRO A 363 -9.38 -17.37 34.10
CA PRO A 363 -8.88 -16.38 33.16
C PRO A 363 -7.34 -16.28 33.17
N SER A 364 -6.79 -15.77 32.07
CA SER A 364 -5.39 -15.35 31.96
C SER A 364 -4.36 -16.43 32.33
N THR A 365 -3.47 -16.15 33.28
CA THR A 365 -2.32 -16.95 33.73
C THR A 365 -2.63 -17.82 34.95
N ALA A 366 -3.88 -17.86 35.41
CA ALA A 366 -4.30 -18.64 36.57
C ALA A 366 -4.09 -20.15 36.39
N LYS A 367 -3.94 -20.88 37.50
CA LYS A 367 -3.89 -22.35 37.47
C LYS A 367 -5.18 -22.89 36.84
N LYS A 368 -5.06 -23.87 35.94
CA LYS A 368 -6.19 -24.41 35.14
C LYS A 368 -6.84 -23.39 34.18
N SER A 369 -6.14 -22.32 33.79
CA SER A 369 -6.54 -21.51 32.65
C SER A 369 -6.27 -22.22 31.32
N ALA A 370 -6.78 -21.68 30.20
CA ALA A 370 -6.45 -22.20 28.88
C ALA A 370 -4.94 -22.17 28.60
N LEU A 371 -4.25 -21.12 29.07
CA LEU A 371 -2.81 -20.94 28.91
C LEU A 371 -2.00 -21.96 29.71
N TYR A 372 -2.47 -22.30 30.92
CA TYR A 372 -1.89 -23.38 31.72
C TYR A 372 -1.91 -24.72 30.95
N TYR A 373 -3.06 -25.10 30.40
CA TYR A 373 -3.19 -26.36 29.66
C TYR A 373 -2.41 -26.35 28.34
N LEU A 374 -2.35 -25.19 27.65
CA LEU A 374 -1.51 -25.02 26.47
C LEU A 374 -0.03 -25.30 26.79
N PHE A 375 0.50 -24.65 27.83
CA PHE A 375 1.91 -24.79 28.19
C PHE A 375 2.22 -26.21 28.65
N LYS A 376 1.31 -26.82 29.44
CA LYS A 376 1.47 -28.20 29.89
C LYS A 376 1.49 -29.17 28.71
N ARG A 377 0.56 -29.01 27.76
CA ARG A 377 0.53 -29.85 26.56
C ARG A 377 1.78 -29.67 25.72
N LEU A 378 2.23 -28.44 25.52
CA LEU A 378 3.40 -28.15 24.71
C LEU A 378 4.68 -28.72 25.35
N ALA A 379 4.85 -28.62 26.67
CA ALA A 379 6.00 -29.16 27.38
C ALA A 379 6.10 -30.69 27.29
N ILE A 380 4.97 -31.40 27.14
CA ILE A 380 4.96 -32.86 26.93
C ILE A 380 5.46 -33.24 25.53
N ILE A 381 5.19 -32.43 24.51
CA ILE A 381 5.48 -32.77 23.10
C ILE A 381 6.70 -32.05 22.53
N ASP A 382 7.27 -31.09 23.26
CA ASP A 382 8.42 -30.29 22.85
C ASP A 382 9.43 -30.15 23.99
N ASP A 383 10.41 -31.05 24.02
CA ASP A 383 11.48 -31.09 25.04
C ASP A 383 12.24 -29.76 25.13
N SER A 384 12.44 -29.07 24.01
CA SER A 384 13.14 -27.79 24.01
C SER A 384 12.32 -26.69 24.70
N PHE A 385 10.99 -26.73 24.58
CA PHE A 385 10.09 -25.84 25.32
C PHE A 385 10.03 -26.20 26.81
N LYS A 386 10.00 -27.49 27.14
CA LYS A 386 10.10 -27.99 28.52
C LYS A 386 11.35 -27.45 29.22
N GLN A 387 12.52 -27.65 28.60
CA GLN A 387 13.78 -27.13 29.13
C GLN A 387 13.78 -25.61 29.28
N PHE A 388 13.11 -24.89 28.37
CA PHE A 388 12.99 -23.44 28.43
C PHE A 388 12.19 -22.94 29.63
N ILE A 389 11.06 -23.58 29.97
CA ILE A 389 10.26 -23.20 31.14
C ILE A 389 10.91 -23.64 32.45
N ASP A 390 11.51 -24.84 32.49
CA ASP A 390 12.21 -25.37 33.67
C ASP A 390 13.41 -24.48 34.05
N LYS A 391 14.20 -24.04 33.05
CA LYS A 391 15.32 -23.09 33.25
C LYS A 391 14.89 -21.73 33.82
N ARG A 392 13.60 -21.40 33.80
CA ARG A 392 13.04 -20.18 34.41
C ARG A 392 12.34 -20.44 35.74
N GLY A 393 12.53 -21.63 36.33
CA GLY A 393 11.95 -21.99 37.62
C GLY A 393 10.44 -22.26 37.57
N ILE A 394 9.88 -22.55 36.38
CA ILE A 394 8.47 -22.93 36.22
C ILE A 394 8.42 -24.43 35.99
N ASN A 395 7.73 -25.16 36.88
CA ASN A 395 7.55 -26.62 36.74
C ASN A 395 6.79 -26.96 35.45
N SER A 396 7.40 -27.72 34.55
CA SER A 396 6.75 -28.13 33.29
C SER A 396 5.47 -28.97 33.45
N ASP A 397 5.38 -29.77 34.53
CA ASP A 397 4.24 -30.65 34.77
C ASP A 397 3.05 -29.90 35.39
N GLU A 398 3.35 -28.77 36.05
CA GLU A 398 2.37 -27.81 36.57
C GLU A 398 2.79 -26.37 36.22
N PRO A 399 2.66 -25.95 34.94
CA PRO A 399 3.20 -24.67 34.47
C PRO A 399 2.35 -23.50 34.97
N PHE A 400 2.62 -23.10 36.21
CA PHE A 400 1.94 -22.03 36.92
C PHE A 400 2.93 -21.31 37.84
N THR A 401 2.72 -20.02 38.03
CA THR A 401 3.46 -19.21 39.01
C THR A 401 2.59 -18.05 39.49
N ASN A 402 2.73 -17.68 40.76
CA ASN A 402 2.12 -16.49 41.32
C ASN A 402 2.95 -15.22 41.09
N ASP A 403 4.19 -15.35 40.60
CA ASP A 403 5.08 -14.21 40.34
C ASP A 403 4.60 -13.42 39.09
N PRO A 404 4.14 -12.17 39.26
CA PRO A 404 3.68 -11.34 38.14
C PRO A 404 4.77 -11.10 37.08
N ALA A 405 6.05 -11.05 37.47
CA ALA A 405 7.16 -10.84 36.56
C ALA A 405 7.35 -12.05 35.63
N LEU A 406 7.26 -13.27 36.15
CA LEU A 406 7.29 -14.51 35.35
C LEU A 406 6.02 -14.68 34.52
N GLN A 407 4.85 -14.32 35.04
CA GLN A 407 3.61 -14.30 34.26
C GLN A 407 3.73 -13.41 33.02
N LYS A 408 4.26 -12.18 33.18
CA LYS A 408 4.47 -11.25 32.07
C LYS A 408 5.58 -11.73 31.12
N SER A 409 6.75 -12.07 31.66
CA SER A 409 7.95 -12.37 30.88
C SER A 409 7.94 -13.74 30.18
N VAL A 410 7.11 -14.68 30.66
CA VAL A 410 6.99 -16.03 30.10
C VAL A 410 5.60 -16.27 29.51
N PHE A 411 4.57 -16.35 30.34
CA PHE A 411 3.24 -16.79 29.90
C PHE A 411 2.64 -15.82 28.87
N LEU A 412 2.55 -14.53 29.20
CA LEU A 412 1.97 -13.54 28.28
C LEU A 412 2.86 -13.26 27.06
N LYS A 413 4.19 -13.30 27.23
CA LYS A 413 5.14 -13.04 26.14
C LYS A 413 5.10 -14.12 25.05
N TYR A 414 5.07 -15.40 25.45
CA TYR A 414 5.22 -16.54 24.55
C TYR A 414 3.90 -17.30 24.28
N LYS A 415 2.74 -16.83 24.75
CA LYS A 415 1.44 -17.47 24.47
C LYS A 415 1.16 -17.74 22.99
N VAL A 416 1.53 -16.79 22.11
CA VAL A 416 1.32 -16.93 20.65
C VAL A 416 2.30 -17.96 20.07
N ASP A 417 3.57 -17.87 20.44
CA ASP A 417 4.61 -18.79 19.99
C ASP A 417 4.28 -20.24 20.42
N ALA A 418 3.76 -20.40 21.65
CA ALA A 418 3.34 -21.68 22.19
C ALA A 418 2.15 -22.29 21.41
N ILE A 419 1.11 -21.51 21.10
CA ILE A 419 -0.03 -22.04 20.32
C ILE A 419 0.38 -22.37 18.88
N TYR A 420 1.21 -21.54 18.23
CA TYR A 420 1.70 -21.83 16.88
C TYR A 420 2.56 -23.10 16.86
N ARG A 421 3.42 -23.29 17.87
CA ARG A 421 4.17 -24.54 18.05
C ARG A 421 3.26 -25.74 18.29
N LEU A 422 2.28 -25.64 19.19
CA LEU A 422 1.33 -26.72 19.45
C LEU A 422 0.57 -27.14 18.17
N ILE A 423 0.19 -26.16 17.34
CA ILE A 423 -0.60 -26.40 16.13
C ILE A 423 0.25 -26.98 15.00
N TYR A 424 1.48 -26.48 14.80
CA TYR A 424 2.27 -26.77 13.61
C TYR A 424 3.49 -27.67 13.82
N LYS A 425 4.03 -27.77 15.03
CA LYS A 425 5.19 -28.63 15.31
C LYS A 425 4.75 -30.09 15.20
N ASN A 426 5.44 -30.86 14.36
CA ASN A 426 5.22 -32.30 14.14
C ASN A 426 3.78 -32.69 13.75
N ARG A 427 2.99 -31.77 13.16
CA ARG A 427 1.60 -32.00 12.77
C ARG A 427 1.35 -31.87 11.27
N THR A 428 0.49 -32.75 10.76
CA THR A 428 0.17 -32.87 9.33
C THR A 428 -1.07 -32.08 8.90
N ARG A 429 -1.83 -31.49 9.84
CA ARG A 429 -3.06 -30.75 9.53
C ARG A 429 -2.75 -29.58 8.60
N ARG A 430 -3.25 -29.67 7.35
CA ARG A 430 -2.91 -28.71 6.29
C ARG A 430 -3.45 -27.30 6.56
N ASN A 431 -4.70 -27.17 7.04
CA ASN A 431 -5.36 -25.89 7.32
C ASN A 431 -6.08 -25.94 8.68
N PRO A 432 -5.41 -25.60 9.79
CA PRO A 432 -6.08 -25.41 11.08
C PRO A 432 -6.92 -24.11 11.06
N PRO A 433 -8.10 -24.07 11.72
CA PRO A 433 -9.02 -22.94 11.70
C PRO A 433 -8.55 -21.84 12.66
N ILE A 434 -7.41 -21.21 12.35
CA ILE A 434 -6.78 -20.18 13.21
C ILE A 434 -6.89 -18.77 12.64
N HIS A 435 -7.25 -18.67 11.36
CA HIS A 435 -7.36 -17.43 10.60
C HIS A 435 -8.85 -17.18 10.32
N PHE A 436 -9.54 -16.44 11.18
CA PHE A 436 -10.98 -16.21 11.06
C PHE A 436 -11.37 -14.98 11.87
N GLY A 437 -12.53 -14.41 11.58
CA GLY A 437 -13.15 -13.38 12.41
C GLY A 437 -12.45 -12.02 12.40
N VAL A 438 -13.10 -11.07 13.05
CA VAL A 438 -12.61 -9.72 13.30
C VAL A 438 -11.99 -9.70 14.71
N PRO A 439 -10.85 -9.03 14.94
CA PRO A 439 -10.10 -8.13 14.04
C PRO A 439 -9.10 -8.82 13.10
N TYR A 440 -8.93 -10.15 13.15
CA TYR A 440 -7.90 -10.86 12.37
C TYR A 440 -7.96 -10.56 10.85
N ILE A 441 -9.17 -10.53 10.28
CA ILE A 441 -9.38 -10.20 8.86
C ILE A 441 -8.87 -8.78 8.52
N TYR A 442 -8.95 -7.83 9.45
CA TYR A 442 -8.46 -6.47 9.22
C TYR A 442 -6.93 -6.45 9.32
N GLU A 443 -6.40 -7.03 10.40
CA GLU A 443 -4.97 -7.10 10.69
C GLU A 443 -4.15 -7.72 9.55
N ILE A 444 -4.69 -8.78 8.91
CA ILE A 444 -3.96 -9.50 7.87
C ILE A 444 -3.79 -8.67 6.57
N CYS A 445 -4.57 -7.61 6.39
CA CYS A 445 -4.56 -6.79 5.18
C CYS A 445 -3.58 -5.61 5.22
N ASP A 446 -2.85 -5.38 6.32
CA ASP A 446 -1.75 -4.39 6.43
C ASP A 446 -2.07 -2.94 5.98
N GLY A 447 -3.32 -2.48 6.11
CA GLY A 447 -3.68 -1.14 5.63
C GLY A 447 -3.98 -1.08 4.13
N ASN A 448 -4.24 -2.22 3.48
CA ASN A 448 -4.53 -2.31 2.05
C ASN A 448 -6.03 -2.56 1.79
N PRO A 449 -6.82 -1.52 1.44
CA PRO A 449 -8.26 -1.65 1.19
C PRO A 449 -8.57 -2.61 0.04
N ARG A 450 -7.72 -2.70 -0.98
CA ARG A 450 -7.90 -3.62 -2.10
C ARG A 450 -7.82 -5.08 -1.66
N LEU A 451 -6.85 -5.42 -0.80
CA LEU A 451 -6.76 -6.76 -0.21
C LEU A 451 -7.96 -7.05 0.68
N LEU A 452 -8.38 -6.09 1.49
CA LEU A 452 -9.54 -6.23 2.38
C LEU A 452 -10.84 -6.49 1.60
N ILE A 453 -11.14 -5.64 0.62
CA ILE A 453 -12.32 -5.76 -0.24
C ILE A 453 -12.33 -7.10 -0.98
N GLY A 454 -11.17 -7.49 -1.55
CA GLY A 454 -10.99 -8.75 -2.25
C GLY A 454 -11.21 -9.96 -1.34
N LEU A 455 -10.59 -9.97 -0.16
CA LEU A 455 -10.73 -11.05 0.81
C LEU A 455 -12.18 -11.19 1.30
N ILE A 456 -12.84 -10.09 1.66
CA ILE A 456 -14.24 -10.10 2.09
C ILE A 456 -15.15 -10.62 0.99
N ASN A 457 -14.94 -10.21 -0.27
CA ASN A 457 -15.69 -10.76 -1.40
C ASN A 457 -15.50 -12.26 -1.55
N GLU A 458 -14.26 -12.77 -1.43
CA GLU A 458 -13.99 -14.20 -1.50
C GLU A 458 -14.67 -14.97 -0.35
N ILE A 459 -14.66 -14.45 0.86
CA ILE A 459 -15.30 -15.09 2.01
C ILE A 459 -16.83 -15.12 1.82
N LEU A 460 -17.45 -14.00 1.47
CA LEU A 460 -18.89 -13.91 1.29
C LEU A 460 -19.39 -14.76 0.11
N ASN A 461 -18.63 -14.82 -0.99
CA ASN A 461 -19.02 -15.60 -2.17
C ASN A 461 -18.88 -17.12 -1.97
N GLN A 462 -18.10 -17.58 -0.98
CA GLN A 462 -18.07 -19.00 -0.62
C GLN A 462 -19.21 -19.41 0.31
N ASN A 463 -19.93 -18.45 0.91
CA ASN A 463 -21.06 -18.74 1.78
C ASN A 463 -22.35 -18.97 0.97
N ASN A 464 -22.42 -20.09 0.24
CA ASN A 464 -23.55 -20.41 -0.64
C ASN A 464 -24.88 -20.61 0.08
N SER A 465 -24.87 -20.93 1.39
CA SER A 465 -26.11 -21.20 2.14
C SER A 465 -26.79 -19.94 2.68
N GLY A 466 -26.08 -18.79 2.70
CA GLY A 466 -26.58 -17.56 3.33
C GLY A 466 -26.65 -17.62 4.86
N ASP A 467 -26.17 -18.71 5.47
CA ASP A 467 -26.19 -18.87 6.92
C ASP A 467 -25.06 -18.05 7.55
N PHE A 468 -25.40 -17.29 8.60
CA PHE A 468 -24.45 -16.57 9.43
C PHE A 468 -24.47 -17.14 10.86
N PRO A 469 -23.32 -17.18 11.57
CA PRO A 469 -21.98 -16.75 11.14
C PRO A 469 -21.31 -17.75 10.18
N ILE A 470 -20.41 -17.23 9.33
CA ILE A 470 -19.59 -18.06 8.44
C ILE A 470 -18.63 -18.90 9.28
N SER A 471 -18.60 -20.23 9.06
CA SER A 471 -17.77 -21.13 9.86
C SER A 471 -16.27 -20.76 9.85
N LYS A 472 -15.59 -20.91 10.99
CA LYS A 472 -14.15 -20.64 11.16
C LYS A 472 -13.30 -21.40 10.14
N ASN A 473 -13.66 -22.65 9.85
CA ASN A 473 -12.97 -23.50 8.87
C ASN A 473 -13.07 -22.94 7.44
N SER A 474 -14.25 -22.45 7.06
CA SER A 474 -14.45 -21.84 5.74
C SER A 474 -13.60 -20.59 5.59
N GLN A 475 -13.66 -19.67 6.57
CA GLN A 475 -12.86 -18.45 6.57
C GLN A 475 -11.35 -18.74 6.51
N SER A 476 -10.84 -19.66 7.33
CA SER A 476 -9.41 -20.04 7.31
C SER A 476 -8.98 -20.68 5.99
N SER A 477 -9.87 -21.44 5.34
CA SER A 477 -9.60 -22.00 4.02
C SER A 477 -9.49 -20.91 2.96
N VAL A 478 -10.43 -19.96 2.93
CA VAL A 478 -10.41 -18.80 2.03
C VAL A 478 -9.14 -17.98 2.23
N ILE A 479 -8.81 -17.63 3.47
CA ILE A 479 -7.63 -16.82 3.80
C ILE A 479 -6.34 -17.54 3.35
N SER A 480 -6.22 -18.85 3.58
CA SER A 480 -5.08 -19.66 3.11
C SER A 480 -4.97 -19.66 1.58
N VAL A 481 -6.09 -19.74 0.87
CA VAL A 481 -6.12 -19.67 -0.60
C VAL A 481 -5.77 -18.27 -1.10
N ALA A 482 -6.30 -17.21 -0.48
CA ALA A 482 -6.01 -15.83 -0.81
C ALA A 482 -4.52 -15.50 -0.62
N SER A 483 -3.93 -15.94 0.48
CA SER A 483 -2.49 -15.82 0.75
C SER A 483 -1.64 -16.49 -0.34
N LYS A 484 -2.01 -17.70 -0.80
CA LYS A 484 -1.34 -18.40 -1.90
C LYS A 484 -1.51 -17.68 -3.25
N LYS A 485 -2.70 -17.14 -3.54
CA LYS A 485 -2.93 -16.34 -4.74
C LYS A 485 -2.05 -15.10 -4.76
N TYR A 486 -1.96 -14.38 -3.63
CA TYR A 486 -1.09 -13.22 -3.49
C TYR A 486 0.38 -13.57 -3.70
N PHE A 487 0.87 -14.66 -3.11
CA PHE A 487 2.22 -15.17 -3.39
C PHE A 487 2.46 -15.45 -4.88
N ASN A 488 1.49 -16.06 -5.58
CA ASN A 488 1.61 -16.34 -7.01
C ASN A 488 1.58 -15.06 -7.86
N LEU A 489 0.84 -14.03 -7.45
CA LEU A 489 0.88 -12.71 -8.09
C LEU A 489 2.28 -12.10 -7.99
N LEU A 490 2.90 -12.17 -6.81
CA LEU A 490 4.28 -11.71 -6.61
C LEU A 490 5.27 -12.49 -7.48
N LYS A 491 5.11 -13.82 -7.56
CA LYS A 491 5.96 -14.70 -8.36
C LYS A 491 5.95 -14.36 -9.85
N ASN A 492 4.79 -13.99 -10.37
CA ASN A 492 4.56 -13.80 -11.80
C ASN A 492 4.62 -12.32 -12.24
N HIS A 493 4.95 -11.40 -11.34
CA HIS A 493 5.08 -9.98 -11.70
C HIS A 493 6.23 -9.79 -12.71
N PRO A 494 6.11 -8.92 -13.73
CA PRO A 494 7.14 -8.75 -14.76
C PRO A 494 8.54 -8.45 -14.19
N ASP A 495 8.59 -7.60 -13.16
CA ASP A 495 9.85 -7.18 -12.50
C ASP A 495 10.23 -8.08 -11.30
N SER A 496 9.67 -9.28 -11.20
CA SER A 496 9.91 -10.19 -10.07
C SER A 496 11.19 -11.01 -10.19
N THR A 497 11.81 -11.07 -11.37
CA THR A 497 12.97 -11.95 -11.61
C THR A 497 14.16 -11.15 -12.08
N ILE A 498 15.29 -11.37 -11.42
CA ILE A 498 16.58 -10.74 -11.73
C ILE A 498 17.64 -11.82 -11.92
N THR A 499 18.69 -11.52 -12.69
CA THR A 499 19.84 -12.42 -12.83
C THR A 499 20.96 -12.01 -11.87
N VAL A 500 21.29 -12.90 -10.93
CA VAL A 500 22.40 -12.75 -9.97
C VAL A 500 23.38 -13.90 -10.20
N ASN A 501 24.66 -13.61 -10.42
CA ASN A 501 25.72 -14.61 -10.66
C ASN A 501 25.34 -15.67 -11.72
N ASN A 502 24.79 -15.24 -12.86
CA ASN A 502 24.30 -16.11 -13.95
C ASN A 502 23.18 -17.09 -13.57
N SER A 503 22.49 -16.85 -12.46
CA SER A 503 21.31 -17.60 -12.03
C SER A 503 20.11 -16.68 -11.88
N ASP A 504 18.93 -17.18 -12.23
CA ASP A 504 17.68 -16.46 -12.01
C ASP A 504 17.32 -16.47 -10.52
N PHE A 505 16.94 -15.31 -10.02
CA PHE A 505 16.56 -15.10 -8.64
C PHE A 505 15.22 -14.37 -8.61
N ASN A 506 14.18 -15.03 -8.11
CA ASN A 506 12.82 -14.53 -8.12
C ASN A 506 12.38 -14.01 -6.74
N LEU A 507 11.65 -12.89 -6.74
CA LEU A 507 11.14 -12.21 -5.56
C LEU A 507 10.36 -13.16 -4.65
N ALA A 508 9.44 -13.94 -5.21
CA ALA A 508 8.60 -14.81 -4.40
C ALA A 508 9.34 -16.06 -3.94
N THR A 509 9.96 -16.81 -4.85
CA THR A 509 10.53 -18.14 -4.55
C THR A 509 11.91 -18.09 -3.89
N ASP A 510 12.72 -17.07 -4.17
CA ASP A 510 14.12 -17.03 -3.71
C ASP A 510 14.37 -16.00 -2.61
N LEU A 511 13.45 -15.05 -2.42
CA LEU A 511 13.53 -14.04 -1.35
C LEU A 511 12.41 -14.23 -0.31
N ILE A 512 11.15 -14.07 -0.70
CA ILE A 512 10.01 -14.11 0.24
C ILE A 512 9.86 -15.52 0.86
N ASP A 513 9.97 -16.59 0.07
CA ASP A 513 9.95 -17.97 0.58
C ASP A 513 11.12 -18.24 1.54
N LYS A 514 12.33 -17.72 1.28
CA LYS A 514 13.47 -17.88 2.21
C LYS A 514 13.23 -17.17 3.54
N ILE A 515 12.73 -15.92 3.51
CA ILE A 515 12.41 -15.16 4.73
C ILE A 515 11.31 -15.87 5.53
N GLY A 516 10.21 -16.25 4.87
CA GLY A 516 9.06 -16.88 5.53
C GLY A 516 9.43 -18.24 6.13
N ASN A 517 10.15 -19.08 5.40
CA ASN A 517 10.62 -20.38 5.88
C ASN A 517 11.63 -20.23 7.02
N PHE A 518 12.54 -19.24 6.97
CA PHE A 518 13.47 -18.97 8.06
C PHE A 518 12.72 -18.62 9.35
N PHE A 519 11.73 -17.73 9.29
CA PHE A 519 10.90 -17.39 10.46
C PHE A 519 10.12 -18.59 10.98
N PHE A 520 9.51 -19.39 10.10
CA PHE A 520 8.82 -20.62 10.48
C PHE A 520 9.76 -21.61 11.17
N GLN A 521 10.95 -21.83 10.62
CA GLN A 521 11.94 -22.73 11.21
C GLN A 521 12.37 -22.27 12.60
N LYS A 522 12.65 -20.98 12.79
CA LYS A 522 13.03 -20.43 14.11
C LYS A 522 11.89 -20.52 15.12
N LEU A 523 10.66 -20.22 14.70
CA LEU A 523 9.51 -20.18 15.59
C LEU A 523 8.96 -21.57 15.93
N VAL A 524 8.93 -22.49 14.98
CA VAL A 524 8.20 -23.76 15.10
C VAL A 524 9.14 -24.98 15.06
N SER A 525 9.98 -25.09 14.02
CA SER A 525 10.71 -26.33 13.75
C SER A 525 11.93 -26.56 14.64
N ASN A 526 12.72 -25.51 14.90
CA ASN A 526 13.96 -25.61 15.66
C ASN A 526 13.69 -25.80 17.15
N GLU A 527 14.75 -25.85 17.96
CA GLU A 527 14.64 -25.76 19.42
C GLU A 527 14.00 -24.43 19.85
N PHE A 528 13.29 -24.46 20.97
CA PHE A 528 12.66 -23.27 21.53
C PHE A 528 13.73 -22.28 22.01
N GLN A 529 13.73 -21.08 21.44
CA GLN A 529 14.66 -20.02 21.78
C GLN A 529 13.94 -18.80 22.37
N LYS A 530 14.66 -18.01 23.17
CA LYS A 530 14.16 -16.75 23.74
C LYS A 530 13.76 -15.73 22.66
N SER A 531 14.36 -15.81 21.48
CA SER A 531 14.12 -14.91 20.37
C SER A 531 13.75 -15.71 19.12
N SER A 532 12.53 -15.51 18.63
CA SER A 532 12.10 -15.99 17.31
C SER A 532 11.88 -14.76 16.44
N PRO A 533 12.83 -14.39 15.57
CA PRO A 533 12.68 -13.18 14.76
C PRO A 533 11.48 -13.34 13.82
N THR A 534 10.74 -12.26 13.66
CA THR A 534 9.61 -12.11 12.71
C THR A 534 9.81 -10.90 11.80
N THR A 535 10.95 -10.22 11.94
CA THR A 535 11.35 -9.04 11.20
C THR A 535 12.79 -9.18 10.75
N PHE A 536 13.21 -8.38 9.78
CA PHE A 536 14.58 -8.37 9.28
C PHE A 536 15.06 -6.95 8.97
N ILE A 537 16.38 -6.76 8.97
CA ILE A 537 17.02 -5.51 8.52
C ILE A 537 17.75 -5.81 7.22
N VAL A 538 17.62 -4.92 6.24
CA VAL A 538 18.40 -4.99 5.00
C VAL A 538 19.78 -4.40 5.26
N ASP A 539 20.76 -5.25 5.51
CA ASP A 539 22.14 -4.83 5.77
C ASP A 539 22.93 -4.55 4.49
N VAL A 540 24.08 -3.87 4.63
CA VAL A 540 24.93 -3.42 3.51
C VAL A 540 25.56 -4.58 2.71
N ASP A 541 25.57 -5.80 3.25
CA ASP A 541 26.18 -6.98 2.61
C ASP A 541 25.28 -7.60 1.50
N ILE A 542 24.13 -6.97 1.20
CA ILE A 542 23.17 -7.44 0.20
C ILE A 542 23.57 -6.97 -1.20
N ASN A 543 23.49 -7.87 -2.18
CA ASN A 543 23.75 -7.56 -3.58
C ASN A 543 22.81 -6.45 -4.09
N ALA A 544 23.35 -5.43 -4.78
CA ALA A 544 22.58 -4.29 -5.28
C ALA A 544 21.36 -4.67 -6.16
N LYS A 545 21.43 -5.77 -6.93
CA LYS A 545 20.26 -6.24 -7.69
C LYS A 545 19.16 -6.76 -6.78
N ILE A 546 19.52 -7.43 -5.67
CA ILE A 546 18.55 -7.89 -4.65
C ILE A 546 17.97 -6.68 -3.90
N VAL A 547 18.75 -5.61 -3.69
CA VAL A 547 18.24 -4.33 -3.14
C VAL A 547 17.12 -3.77 -4.03
N ALA A 548 17.34 -3.68 -5.35
CA ALA A 548 16.28 -3.27 -6.29
C ALA A 548 15.06 -4.22 -6.25
N LEU A 549 15.27 -5.52 -6.06
CA LEU A 549 14.18 -6.48 -5.90
C LEU A 549 13.39 -6.28 -4.60
N LEU A 550 14.05 -5.86 -3.52
CA LEU A 550 13.41 -5.50 -2.25
C LEU A 550 12.57 -4.23 -2.38
N GLU A 551 13.00 -3.26 -3.19
CA GLU A 551 12.19 -2.08 -3.51
C GLU A 551 10.93 -2.47 -4.27
N THR A 552 11.04 -3.40 -5.23
CA THR A 552 9.87 -4.01 -5.89
C THR A 552 8.98 -4.73 -4.87
N ALA A 553 9.55 -5.49 -3.94
CA ALA A 553 8.79 -6.17 -2.88
C ALA A 553 8.04 -5.17 -1.98
N LEU A 554 8.67 -4.04 -1.64
CA LEU A 554 8.06 -2.97 -0.85
C LEU A 554 6.94 -2.27 -1.63
N HIS A 555 7.16 -1.96 -2.91
CA HIS A 555 6.15 -1.41 -3.80
C HIS A 555 4.92 -2.32 -3.87
N LEU A 556 5.12 -3.62 -4.08
CA LEU A 556 4.04 -4.60 -4.23
C LEU A 556 3.35 -4.94 -2.90
N GLY A 557 3.88 -4.46 -1.77
CA GLY A 557 3.36 -4.73 -0.43
C GLY A 557 3.72 -6.12 0.09
N ALA A 558 4.70 -6.81 -0.49
CA ALA A 558 5.17 -8.12 -0.02
C ALA A 558 5.93 -8.03 1.31
N ILE A 559 6.55 -6.86 1.56
CA ILE A 559 7.20 -6.49 2.81
C ILE A 559 6.67 -5.16 3.30
N VAL A 560 6.67 -4.95 4.62
CA VAL A 560 6.15 -3.75 5.28
C VAL A 560 7.27 -3.08 6.05
N TYR A 561 7.46 -1.77 5.81
CA TYR A 561 8.44 -0.94 6.50
C TYR A 561 7.94 -0.53 7.89
N LEU A 562 8.72 -0.82 8.93
CA LEU A 562 8.27 -0.66 10.34
C LEU A 562 8.69 0.64 11.01
N ASP A 563 9.79 1.25 10.58
CA ASP A 563 10.35 2.44 11.23
C ASP A 563 10.37 3.65 10.30
N PRO A 564 9.23 4.11 9.76
CA PRO A 564 9.20 5.11 8.70
C PRO A 564 9.42 6.54 9.20
N VAL A 565 10.52 6.81 9.90
CA VAL A 565 10.86 8.17 10.35
C VAL A 565 11.12 9.07 9.13
N GLU A 566 11.85 8.56 8.15
CA GLU A 566 12.21 9.28 6.93
C GLU A 566 11.18 9.02 5.82
N SER A 567 10.71 10.10 5.18
CA SER A 567 9.89 10.03 3.96
C SER A 567 10.73 10.04 2.68
N LEU A 568 11.87 10.74 2.70
CA LEU A 568 12.87 10.82 1.64
C LEU A 568 14.16 10.12 2.13
N SER A 569 14.58 9.04 1.47
CA SER A 569 15.73 8.23 1.88
C SER A 569 16.90 8.41 0.93
N LYS A 570 18.12 8.59 1.47
CA LYS A 570 19.36 8.57 0.68
C LYS A 570 19.92 7.16 0.47
N THR A 571 19.47 6.20 1.26
CA THR A 571 20.01 4.83 1.28
C THR A 571 19.02 3.80 0.77
N GLY A 572 17.90 4.24 0.18
CA GLY A 572 16.78 3.38 -0.17
C GLY A 572 16.39 2.49 1.02
N VAL A 573 16.24 1.19 0.76
CA VAL A 573 15.87 0.17 1.75
C VAL A 573 16.99 -0.25 2.71
N ILE A 574 18.24 0.15 2.47
CA ILE A 574 19.40 -0.27 3.27
C ILE A 574 19.30 0.32 4.69
N ASN A 575 19.68 -0.50 5.68
CA ASN A 575 19.60 -0.25 7.13
C ASN A 575 18.18 -0.01 7.66
N LYS A 576 17.15 -0.32 6.87
CA LYS A 576 15.75 -0.22 7.29
C LYS A 576 15.21 -1.58 7.73
N ARG A 577 14.26 -1.55 8.67
CA ARG A 577 13.63 -2.74 9.26
C ARG A 577 12.29 -3.05 8.60
N PHE A 578 12.10 -4.31 8.25
CA PHE A 578 10.91 -4.79 7.57
C PHE A 578 10.34 -6.04 8.22
N ARG A 579 9.06 -6.30 7.97
CA ARG A 579 8.42 -7.62 8.14
C ARG A 579 7.86 -8.09 6.81
N LEU A 580 7.58 -9.39 6.71
CA LEU A 580 6.71 -9.88 5.64
C LEU A 580 5.30 -9.29 5.82
N SER A 581 4.59 -9.11 4.71
CA SER A 581 3.16 -8.81 4.79
C SER A 581 2.43 -9.86 5.61
N ALA A 582 1.53 -9.40 6.48
CA ALA A 582 0.61 -10.23 7.23
C ALA A 582 -0.19 -11.14 6.30
N PHE A 583 -0.50 -10.69 5.07
CA PHE A 583 -1.23 -11.46 4.06
C PHE A 583 -0.48 -12.72 3.61
N LEU A 584 0.84 -12.78 3.78
CA LEU A 584 1.67 -13.95 3.49
C LEU A 584 1.83 -14.89 4.70
N THR A 585 1.49 -14.45 5.90
CA THR A 585 1.70 -15.22 7.13
C THR A 585 0.96 -16.57 7.18
N PRO A 586 -0.27 -16.74 6.62
CA PRO A 586 -0.92 -18.05 6.59
C PRO A 586 -0.16 -19.10 5.77
N ARG A 587 0.49 -18.67 4.67
CA ARG A 587 1.32 -19.56 3.84
C ARG A 587 2.50 -20.11 4.64
N TYR A 588 3.16 -19.25 5.42
CA TYR A 588 4.35 -19.62 6.19
C TYR A 588 4.05 -20.10 7.60
N LYS A 589 2.78 -20.10 8.04
CA LYS A 589 2.37 -20.57 9.37
C LYS A 589 3.10 -19.83 10.49
N ILE A 590 3.25 -18.53 10.32
CA ILE A 590 3.86 -17.63 11.31
C ILE A 590 2.78 -16.64 11.81
N PRO A 591 2.89 -16.12 13.05
CA PRO A 591 1.98 -15.11 13.55
C PRO A 591 2.30 -13.73 12.96
N ASN A 592 1.29 -12.88 12.85
CA ASN A 592 1.45 -11.47 12.55
C ASN A 592 1.89 -10.70 13.81
N ARG A 593 3.17 -10.81 14.20
CA ARG A 593 3.75 -10.10 15.35
C ARG A 593 5.07 -9.45 14.99
N ILE A 594 5.33 -8.29 15.56
CA ILE A 594 6.63 -7.61 15.50
C ILE A 594 7.42 -7.97 16.78
N ILE A 595 8.51 -8.72 16.64
CA ILE A 595 9.33 -9.19 17.78
C ILE A 595 10.79 -8.71 17.62
N SER A 596 11.74 -9.62 17.40
CA SER A 596 13.15 -9.30 17.15
C SER A 596 13.41 -9.26 15.65
N PHE A 597 14.53 -8.65 15.27
CA PHE A 597 15.03 -8.66 13.89
C PHE A 597 16.21 -9.61 13.72
N VAL A 598 16.55 -9.85 12.46
CA VAL A 598 17.77 -10.54 12.03
C VAL A 598 18.27 -9.85 10.75
N LYS A 599 19.57 -9.87 10.48
CA LYS A 599 20.12 -9.38 9.20
C LYS A 599 19.61 -10.22 8.03
N LEU A 600 19.26 -9.58 6.91
CA LEU A 600 18.79 -10.29 5.72
C LEU A 600 19.89 -11.19 5.13
N SER A 601 21.16 -10.78 5.20
CA SER A 601 22.27 -11.60 4.71
C SER A 601 22.35 -12.95 5.43
N VAL A 602 22.06 -13.00 6.73
CA VAL A 602 21.99 -14.24 7.52
C VAL A 602 20.86 -15.15 7.04
N ILE A 603 19.68 -14.58 6.74
CA ILE A 603 18.55 -15.33 6.18
C ILE A 603 18.94 -15.95 4.82
N LEU A 604 19.55 -15.15 3.93
CA LEU A 604 19.87 -15.58 2.56
C LEU A 604 20.99 -16.62 2.49
N ARG A 605 21.96 -16.58 3.41
CA ARG A 605 23.04 -17.57 3.53
C ARG A 605 22.61 -18.85 4.26
N GLY A 606 21.52 -18.79 5.04
CA GLY A 606 21.08 -19.90 5.88
C GLY A 606 21.92 -20.11 7.14
N GLU A 607 22.65 -19.08 7.59
CA GLU A 607 23.55 -19.14 8.75
C GLU A 607 22.79 -18.97 10.09
N LYS A 608 23.39 -19.43 11.20
CA LYS A 608 22.85 -19.15 12.54
C LYS A 608 23.16 -17.68 12.90
N PRO A 609 22.16 -16.89 13.37
CA PRO A 609 22.44 -15.54 13.84
C PRO A 609 23.39 -15.61 15.03
N THR A 610 24.47 -14.82 14.99
CA THR A 610 25.41 -14.68 16.11
C THR A 610 24.73 -13.97 17.27
N ASN A 611 24.96 -14.44 18.50
CA ASN A 611 24.29 -13.99 19.75
C ASN A 611 24.50 -12.51 20.12
N HIS A 612 25.09 -11.69 19.26
CA HIS A 612 25.38 -10.27 19.51
C HIS A 612 24.25 -9.30 19.10
N GLN A 613 23.06 -9.76 18.73
CA GLN A 613 22.00 -8.89 18.16
C GLN A 613 20.94 -8.40 19.16
N THR A 614 21.21 -8.38 20.47
CA THR A 614 20.28 -7.83 21.48
C THR A 614 20.66 -6.48 22.07
N GLU A 615 21.76 -5.86 21.63
CA GLU A 615 22.11 -4.50 22.02
C GLU A 615 22.35 -3.69 20.75
N ILE A 616 21.32 -2.96 20.32
CA ILE A 616 21.34 -1.66 19.65
C ILE A 616 19.87 -1.33 19.35
N PHE A 617 19.42 -0.25 19.99
CA PHE A 617 18.06 0.28 20.20
C PHE A 617 17.23 -0.36 21.32
#